data_AF-A0A2M7YFE3-F1
#
_entry.id   AF-A0A2M7YFE3-F1
#
_cell.length_a   1.000
_cell.length_b   1.000
_cell.length_c   1.000
_cell.angle_alpha   90.00
_cell.angle_beta   90.00
_cell.angle_gamma   90.00
#
_symmetry.space_group_name_H-M   'P 1'
#
loop_
_entity.id
_entity.type
_entity.pdbx_description
1 polymer ?
#
loop_
_entity_poly.entity_id
_entity_poly.type
_entity_poly.pdbx_seq_one_letter_code
_entity_poly.pdbx_strand_id
1 'polypeptide(L)' 'MMEKGLKFDAFFDYNDLGYRNGLLFSPETYRRTHKEADTMVYSFFHQHQMPVLLHSCGNV' A
#
# COMPACT_ATOMS: atom_id res chain seq x y z
N MET A 1 7.05 16.33 8.39
CA MET A 1 8.17 15.56 8.98
C MET A 1 9.41 15.66 8.11
N MET A 2 9.32 15.33 6.82
CA MET A 2 10.43 15.49 5.87
C MET A 2 10.95 16.93 5.78
N GLU A 3 10.07 17.92 5.78
CA GLU A 3 10.44 19.36 5.83
C GLU A 3 11.22 19.75 7.10
N LYS A 4 11.10 18.96 8.19
CA LYS A 4 11.84 19.16 9.44
C LYS A 4 13.17 18.40 9.45
N GLY A 5 13.61 17.86 8.32
CA GLY A 5 14.89 17.16 8.16
C GLY A 5 14.85 15.65 8.43
N LEU A 6 13.68 15.07 8.74
CA LEU A 6 13.53 13.62 8.91
C LEU A 6 13.63 12.93 7.54
N LYS A 7 14.47 11.90 7.47
CA LYS A 7 14.62 11.04 6.30
C LYS A 7 14.00 9.69 6.59
N PHE A 8 13.34 9.14 5.58
CA PHE A 8 12.73 7.81 5.64
C PHE A 8 13.37 6.96 4.54
N ASP A 9 13.62 5.69 4.84
CA ASP A 9 14.27 4.76 3.91
C ASP A 9 13.27 3.97 3.07
N ALA A 10 12.05 3.77 3.58
CA ALA A 10 11.01 2.97 2.94
C ALA A 10 9.63 3.29 3.53
N PHE A 11 8.58 2.90 2.81
CA PHE A 11 7.22 2.81 3.33
C PHE A 11 6.81 1.35 3.49
N PHE A 12 6.32 0.97 4.66
CA PHE A 12 5.78 -0.37 4.91
C PHE A 12 4.28 -0.26 5.18
N ASP A 13 3.48 -0.74 4.24
CA ASP A 13 2.02 -0.69 4.25
C ASP A 13 1.41 -2.03 4.68
N TYR A 14 0.40 -1.97 5.54
CA TYR A 14 -0.37 -3.11 6.02
C TYR A 14 -1.77 -3.04 5.40
N ASN A 15 -1.87 -3.49 4.15
CA ASN A 15 -3.09 -3.45 3.37
C ASN A 15 -3.74 -4.85 3.38
N ASP A 16 -4.72 -5.04 4.26
CA ASP A 16 -5.40 -6.33 4.52
C ASP A 16 -6.37 -6.74 3.40
N LEU A 17 -5.84 -6.93 2.19
CA LEU A 17 -6.62 -7.28 0.99
C LEU A 17 -6.99 -8.76 0.93
N GLY A 18 -6.24 -9.63 1.62
CA GLY A 18 -6.51 -11.05 1.69
C GLY A 18 -7.28 -11.45 2.95
N TYR A 19 -7.97 -12.59 2.85
CA TYR A 19 -8.75 -13.19 3.92
C TYR A 19 -8.51 -14.71 3.96
N ARG A 20 -9.07 -15.42 4.94
CA ARG A 20 -8.84 -16.86 5.10
C ARG A 20 -9.17 -17.61 3.79
N ASN A 21 -8.14 -18.23 3.19
CA ASN A 21 -8.22 -19.02 1.95
C ASN A 21 -8.58 -18.20 0.68
N GLY A 22 -8.34 -16.88 0.64
CA GLY A 22 -8.63 -16.11 -0.57
C GLY A 22 -8.53 -14.59 -0.40
N LEU A 23 -9.24 -13.85 -1.26
CA LEU A 23 -9.32 -12.39 -1.20
C LEU A 23 -10.46 -11.96 -0.28
N LEU A 24 -10.30 -10.83 0.41
CA LEU A 24 -11.35 -10.23 1.24
C LEU A 24 -12.53 -9.74 0.39
N PHE A 25 -12.26 -9.24 -0.80
CA PHE A 25 -13.24 -8.79 -1.78
C PHE A 25 -12.74 -9.04 -3.21
N SER A 26 -13.64 -8.89 -4.19
CA SER A 26 -13.26 -9.09 -5.59
C SER A 26 -12.22 -8.05 -6.04
N PRO A 27 -11.37 -8.40 -7.03
CA PRO A 27 -10.48 -7.42 -7.64
C PRO A 27 -11.21 -6.20 -8.24
N GLU A 28 -12.48 -6.35 -8.60
CA GLU A 28 -13.30 -5.21 -9.06
C GLU A 28 -13.61 -4.25 -7.91
N THR A 29 -14.02 -4.77 -6.75
CA THR A 29 -14.23 -3.96 -5.56
C THR A 29 -12.97 -3.19 -5.21
N TYR A 30 -11.80 -3.83 -5.21
CA TYR A 30 -10.50 -3.16 -5.02
C TYR A 30 -10.33 -1.93 -5.92
N ARG A 31 -10.53 -2.12 -7.23
CA ARG A 31 -10.36 -1.05 -8.24
C ARG A 31 -11.28 0.14 -8.02
N ARG A 32 -12.47 -0.09 -7.47
CA ARG A 32 -13.50 0.93 -7.25
C ARG A 32 -13.36 1.68 -5.94
N THR A 33 -12.59 1.16 -4.98
CA THR A 33 -12.61 1.65 -3.60
C THR A 33 -11.23 2.00 -3.06
N HIS A 34 -10.20 1.20 -3.34
CA HIS A 34 -8.87 1.34 -2.71
C HIS A 34 -7.79 1.75 -3.71
N LYS A 35 -7.85 1.25 -4.95
CA LYS A 35 -6.77 1.42 -5.94
C LYS A 35 -6.34 2.87 -6.14
N GLU A 36 -7.27 3.81 -6.18
CA GLU A 36 -6.94 5.23 -6.36
C GLU A 36 -6.13 5.77 -5.18
N ALA A 37 -6.57 5.50 -3.95
CA ALA A 37 -5.86 5.89 -2.74
C ALA A 37 -4.46 5.26 -2.67
N ASP A 38 -4.36 3.96 -2.91
CA ASP A 38 -3.09 3.22 -2.92
C ASP A 38 -2.15 3.80 -3.98
N THR A 39 -2.66 4.13 -5.17
CA THR A 39 -1.86 4.75 -6.23
C THR A 39 -1.33 6.11 -5.81
N MET A 40 -2.13 6.95 -5.16
CA MET A 40 -1.70 8.27 -4.67
C MET A 40 -0.58 8.13 -3.63
N VAL A 41 -0.77 7.25 -2.65
CA VAL A 41 0.19 7.01 -1.58
C VAL A 41 1.50 6.45 -2.14
N TYR A 42 1.44 5.38 -2.93
CA TYR A 42 2.66 4.74 -3.43
C TYR A 42 3.41 5.63 -4.44
N SER A 43 2.68 6.42 -5.25
CA SER A 43 3.31 7.38 -6.16
C SER A 43 4.10 8.44 -5.40
N PHE A 44 3.61 8.93 -4.27
CA PHE A 44 4.35 9.86 -3.42
C PHE A 44 5.68 9.27 -2.96
N PHE A 45 5.71 8.02 -2.49
CA PHE A 45 6.96 7.39 -2.05
C PHE A 45 7.92 7.11 -3.21
N HIS A 46 7.40 6.62 -4.35
CA HIS A 46 8.21 6.41 -5.55
C HIS A 46 8.82 7.69 -6.10
N GLN A 47 8.11 8.82 -6.05
CA GLN A 47 8.65 10.14 -6.44
C GLN A 47 9.86 10.56 -5.59
N HIS A 48 9.94 10.07 -4.36
CA HIS A 48 11.05 10.30 -3.44
C HIS A 48 12.07 9.15 -3.45
N GLN A 49 12.01 8.25 -4.44
CA GLN A 49 12.89 7.08 -4.56
C GLN A 49 12.83 6.14 -3.34
N MET A 50 11.74 6.17 -2.58
CA MET A 50 11.52 5.29 -1.45
C MET A 50 10.82 4.00 -1.91
N PRO A 51 11.37 2.81 -1.62
CA PRO A 51 10.67 1.55 -1.85
C PRO A 51 9.41 1.44 -0.99
N VAL A 52 8.37 0.83 -1.56
CA VAL A 52 7.13 0.48 -0.86
C VAL A 52 7.12 -1.03 -0.64
N LEU A 53 7.01 -1.45 0.62
CA LEU A 53 6.74 -2.82 1.02
C LEU A 53 5.24 -2.92 1.31
N LEU A 54 4.55 -3.79 0.60
CA LEU A 54 3.13 -4.06 0.85
C LEU A 54 2.99 -5.42 1.54
N HIS A 55 2.41 -5.40 2.74
CA HIS A 55 1.93 -6.59 3.42
C HIS A 55 0.43 -6.72 3.24
N SER A 56 -0.03 -7.92 2.92
CA SER A 56 -1.44 -8.31 3.00
C SER A 56 -1.54 -9.64 3.73
N CYS A 57 -2.52 -9.75 4.63
CA CYS A 57 -2.96 -11.03 5.18
C CYS A 57 -3.52 -11.95 4.09
N GLY A 58 -3.86 -13.19 4.44
CA GLY A 58 -4.62 -14.10 3.58
C GLY A 58 -4.04 -15.50 3.36
N ASN A 59 -2.80 -15.74 3.82
CA ASN A 59 -2.09 -17.02 3.63
C ASN A 59 -2.30 -17.61 2.23
N VAL A 60 -1.92 -16.83 1.22
CA VAL A 60 -1.53 -17.37 -0.08
C VAL A 60 -0.06 -17.73 -0.01
#